data_AF-A0A9P7KTJ3-F1
#
_entry.id   AF-A0A9P7KTJ3-F1
#
_cell.length_a   1.000
_cell.length_b   1.000
_cell.length_c   1.000
_cell.angle_alpha   90.00
_cell.angle_beta   90.00
_cell.angle_gamma   90.00
#
_symmetry.space_group_name_H-M   'P 1'
#
loop_
_entity.id
_entity.type
_entity.pdbx_description
1 polymer ?
#
loop_
_entity_poly.entity_id
_entity_poly.type
_entity_poly.pdbx_seq_one_letter_code
_entity_poly.pdbx_strand_id
1 'polypeptide(L)'
;DSPPRNFESSKLQPHFIQPGFNHDTESVLAATSPDDSQAERNHSYLEGLCLLNGLPLFSDGGQQWIEERAGLKMSSAILNKLHRPWQSHHPSSSNSPSIHHQESPKLPSFESVEKLAIVFCSSMQFLVFPVLSLDRFLTQTLPLAYAEGNRNQHGVRSAKACVYGLIFTSDIFGHNNDRDLSEAGSACESYALELEDSIPMILREMTVDGLEALSMLIIYKYFMGDLQSAAFLVPITMRLIFKLGAHVPPQTTEPYNKNNLAHHLRDLFWVCYCIDKDLTHRINQPPAINDNHCNLVMPANYAQMQSSNILSSNGTSNHNSSTVPLYPWDLRLSKMKSRIYEDLYSMSAFTQPEAEVLRRIRCLDEELEMWRLTLPVNHRPTLSFLEQTPVDACTNTQAIILRLSYHHCITLIHKARCRIFGTNLSPSIMPDEGDAANFQLLVDASKSTLTYLEKALPALAHECFWIIIFYPMTAILTIFSVALSNTKISPVLRDLERLEDFVQVIRQIPIRKLTVAEITHLDFIEELVIEMSRLVLGASQQPGWKPVGWMSL
;
A
#
# COMPACT_ATOMS: atom_id res chain seq x y z
N ASP A 1 -24.13 64.14 42.22
CA ASP A 1 -25.45 63.90 41.62
C ASP A 1 -25.41 62.74 40.64
N SER A 2 -26.52 62.03 40.65
CA SER A 2 -26.79 60.63 40.27
C SER A 2 -26.46 60.19 38.83
N PRO A 3 -26.42 58.86 38.57
CA PRO A 3 -26.11 58.20 37.28
C PRO A 3 -27.41 57.94 36.48
N PRO A 4 -27.51 56.91 35.59
CA PRO A 4 -26.77 56.56 34.36
C PRO A 4 -27.71 56.62 33.12
N ARG A 5 -27.22 56.32 31.89
CA ARG A 5 -28.09 55.79 30.80
C ARG A 5 -27.31 55.12 29.66
N ASN A 6 -27.87 53.98 29.23
CA ASN A 6 -27.56 53.06 28.13
C ASN A 6 -27.13 53.70 26.81
N PHE A 7 -26.40 52.93 25.99
CA PHE A 7 -26.67 52.89 24.54
C PHE A 7 -26.33 51.52 23.91
N GLU A 8 -27.25 51.10 23.03
CA GLU A 8 -27.27 49.89 22.20
C GLU A 8 -26.38 50.00 20.95
N SER A 9 -26.26 48.83 20.30
CA SER A 9 -25.52 48.42 19.10
C SER A 9 -25.55 49.33 17.86
N SER A 10 -24.45 49.30 17.09
CA SER A 10 -24.50 49.10 15.63
C SER A 10 -23.15 48.65 15.06
N LYS A 11 -23.24 47.82 14.00
CA LYS A 11 -22.17 47.13 13.27
C LYS A 11 -21.23 48.12 12.55
N LEU A 12 -19.94 47.79 12.47
CA LEU A 12 -18.98 48.41 11.57
C LEU A 12 -18.18 47.34 10.80
N GLN A 13 -18.30 47.35 9.47
CA GLN A 13 -17.26 46.90 8.55
C GLN A 13 -16.30 48.07 8.29
N PRO A 14 -15.06 47.78 7.87
CA PRO A 14 -14.51 48.59 6.77
C PRO A 14 -13.78 47.78 5.68
N HIS A 15 -13.86 48.36 4.48
CA HIS A 15 -13.22 47.97 3.22
C HIS A 15 -11.69 48.01 3.25
N PHE A 16 -11.05 47.15 2.46
CA PHE A 16 -9.72 47.39 1.88
C PHE A 16 -9.68 47.01 0.40
N ILE A 17 -8.97 47.84 -0.36
CA ILE A 17 -8.89 47.95 -1.82
C ILE A 17 -7.88 46.94 -2.40
N GLN A 18 -8.25 46.24 -3.48
CA GLN A 18 -7.37 45.39 -4.29
C GLN A 18 -6.57 46.20 -5.32
N PRO A 19 -5.31 45.87 -5.63
CA PRO A 19 -4.68 46.21 -6.90
C PRO A 19 -4.88 45.08 -7.93
N GLY A 20 -5.23 45.47 -9.15
CA GLY A 20 -5.58 44.58 -10.26
C GLY A 20 -4.39 43.82 -10.84
N PHE A 21 -4.62 42.52 -11.11
CA PHE A 21 -3.78 41.69 -11.97
C PHE A 21 -4.47 41.55 -13.33
N ASN A 22 -3.71 41.84 -14.39
CA ASN A 22 -4.13 41.69 -15.77
C ASN A 22 -4.46 40.22 -16.09
N HIS A 23 -5.60 40.05 -16.75
CA HIS A 23 -6.02 38.83 -17.43
C HIS A 23 -4.97 38.37 -18.42
N ASP A 24 -4.55 37.11 -18.31
CA ASP A 24 -4.33 36.17 -19.43
C ASP A 24 -3.79 34.85 -18.85
N THR A 25 -4.68 33.98 -18.39
CA THR A 25 -4.45 32.54 -18.16
C THR A 25 -5.79 31.86 -17.85
N GLU A 26 -6.65 31.74 -18.86
CA GLU A 26 -7.71 30.73 -18.86
C GLU A 26 -7.11 29.41 -19.36
N SER A 27 -6.98 28.41 -18.49
CA SER A 27 -7.11 26.99 -18.85
C SER A 27 -7.06 26.07 -17.61
N VAL A 28 -8.06 25.18 -17.54
CA VAL A 28 -8.18 23.96 -16.71
C VAL A 28 -8.59 24.09 -15.24
N LEU A 29 -9.85 24.48 -15.03
CA LEU A 29 -10.69 23.85 -14.00
C LEU A 29 -11.99 23.42 -14.69
N ALA A 30 -11.98 22.25 -15.33
CA ALA A 30 -13.18 21.66 -15.90
C ALA A 30 -14.02 21.06 -14.76
N ALA A 31 -15.14 21.72 -14.47
CA ALA A 31 -16.24 21.15 -13.70
C ALA A 31 -16.83 19.96 -14.49
N THR A 32 -16.87 18.80 -13.86
CA THR A 32 -17.53 17.59 -14.39
C THR A 32 -19.05 17.76 -14.35
N SER A 33 -19.71 17.42 -15.46
CA SER A 33 -21.16 17.41 -15.60
C SER A 33 -21.81 16.30 -14.75
N PRO A 34 -23.02 16.50 -14.19
CA PRO A 34 -23.72 15.49 -13.43
C PRO A 34 -24.66 14.71 -14.34
N ASP A 35 -24.12 13.76 -15.12
CA ASP A 35 -24.93 12.70 -15.73
C ASP A 35 -24.03 11.56 -16.20
N ASP A 36 -23.65 10.71 -15.26
CA ASP A 36 -23.23 9.33 -15.54
C ASP A 36 -23.73 8.48 -14.38
N SER A 37 -24.62 7.54 -14.70
CA SER A 37 -25.18 6.57 -13.77
C SER A 37 -24.07 5.94 -12.92
N GLN A 38 -24.22 6.03 -11.60
CA GLN A 38 -23.33 5.46 -10.59
C GLN A 38 -23.18 3.95 -10.77
N ALA A 39 -22.29 3.52 -11.65
CA ALA A 39 -21.59 2.25 -11.47
C ALA A 39 -20.65 2.48 -10.30
N GLU A 40 -20.83 1.73 -9.20
CA GLU A 40 -19.90 1.69 -8.08
C GLU A 40 -18.49 1.50 -8.63
N ARG A 41 -17.69 2.56 -8.60
CA ARG A 41 -16.29 2.52 -9.03
C ARG A 41 -15.53 1.75 -7.95
N ASN A 42 -15.36 0.45 -8.16
CA ASN A 42 -14.37 -0.29 -7.41
C ASN A 42 -13.00 0.18 -7.91
N HIS A 43 -12.15 0.61 -6.98
CA HIS A 43 -10.93 1.35 -7.26
C HIS A 43 -9.71 0.45 -6.98
N SER A 44 -8.95 0.09 -8.02
CA SER A 44 -7.81 -0.85 -7.95
C SER A 44 -6.48 -0.14 -7.65
N TYR A 45 -5.45 -0.88 -7.20
CA TYR A 45 -4.08 -0.34 -7.15
C TYR A 45 -3.61 0.21 -8.51
N LEU A 46 -4.24 -0.25 -9.61
CA LEU A 46 -4.02 0.25 -10.97
C LEU A 46 -4.30 1.75 -11.10
N GLU A 47 -5.18 2.33 -10.28
CA GLU A 47 -5.42 3.78 -10.25
C GLU A 47 -4.27 4.54 -9.59
N GLY A 48 -3.54 3.88 -8.68
CA GLY A 48 -2.31 4.39 -8.08
C GLY A 48 -1.08 4.30 -8.99
N LEU A 49 -1.21 3.78 -10.21
CA LEU A 49 -0.12 3.78 -11.17
C LEU A 49 0.06 5.18 -11.78
N CYS A 50 1.10 5.90 -11.34
CA CYS A 50 1.46 7.21 -11.89
C CYS A 50 2.65 7.15 -12.87
N LEU A 51 2.62 7.98 -13.90
CA LEU A 51 3.75 8.28 -14.77
C LEU A 51 4.84 9.07 -14.02
N LEU A 52 6.02 9.28 -14.64
CA LEU A 52 7.14 10.02 -14.04
C LEU A 52 6.79 11.46 -13.65
N ASN A 53 5.93 12.11 -14.42
CA ASN A 53 5.45 13.46 -14.16
C ASN A 53 4.39 13.52 -13.04
N GLY A 54 4.04 12.39 -12.43
CA GLY A 54 3.02 12.28 -11.37
C GLY A 54 1.59 12.14 -11.85
N LEU A 55 1.31 12.22 -13.16
CA LEU A 55 -0.05 12.01 -13.69
C LEU A 55 -0.46 10.53 -13.56
N PRO A 56 -1.69 10.23 -13.11
CA PRO A 56 -2.21 8.86 -13.14
C PRO A 56 -2.23 8.33 -14.58
N LEU A 57 -1.77 7.10 -14.77
CA LEU A 57 -1.61 6.45 -16.08
C LEU A 57 -2.88 6.53 -16.93
N PHE A 58 -4.03 6.25 -16.33
CA PHE A 58 -5.32 6.16 -17.01
C PHE A 58 -6.13 7.47 -17.02
N SER A 59 -5.61 8.56 -16.42
CA SER A 59 -6.27 9.87 -16.46
C SER A 59 -6.15 10.50 -17.85
N ASP A 60 -7.07 11.40 -18.20
CA ASP A 60 -7.04 12.12 -19.48
C ASP A 60 -5.69 12.83 -19.71
N GLY A 61 -5.14 13.47 -18.67
CA GLY A 61 -3.82 14.10 -18.72
C GLY A 61 -2.68 13.10 -18.91
N GLY A 62 -2.75 11.93 -18.27
CA GLY A 62 -1.78 10.86 -18.47
C GLY A 62 -1.81 10.30 -19.89
N GLN A 63 -3.01 10.10 -20.44
CA GLN A 63 -3.22 9.61 -21.80
C GLN A 63 -2.73 10.62 -22.86
N GLN A 64 -3.03 11.90 -22.66
CA GLN A 64 -2.51 12.97 -23.51
C GLN A 64 -0.98 13.03 -23.47
N TRP A 65 -0.38 12.95 -22.28
CA TRP A 65 1.08 12.96 -22.11
C TRP A 65 1.76 11.80 -22.85
N ILE A 66 1.14 10.62 -22.84
CA ILE A 66 1.59 9.44 -23.59
C ILE A 66 1.47 9.68 -25.09
N GLU A 67 0.33 10.16 -25.57
CA GLU A 67 0.09 10.42 -26.99
C GLU A 67 1.10 11.43 -27.56
N GLU A 68 1.40 12.49 -26.81
CA GLU A 68 2.38 13.51 -27.21
C GLU A 68 3.80 12.95 -27.40
N ARG A 69 4.17 11.89 -26.66
CA ARG A 69 5.52 11.28 -26.69
C ARG A 69 5.61 10.07 -27.59
N ALA A 70 4.57 9.23 -27.58
CA ALA A 70 4.50 8.02 -28.39
C ALA A 70 3.99 8.28 -29.80
N GLY A 71 3.20 9.34 -30.01
CA GLY A 71 2.50 9.63 -31.27
C GLY A 71 1.38 8.65 -31.58
N LEU A 72 1.04 7.81 -30.59
CA LEU A 72 0.01 6.80 -30.65
C LEU A 72 -0.82 6.92 -29.39
N LYS A 73 -2.14 6.75 -29.53
CA LYS A 73 -3.05 6.65 -28.40
C LYS A 73 -2.98 5.26 -27.78
N MET A 74 -3.22 5.20 -26.48
CA MET A 74 -3.56 3.95 -25.78
C MET A 74 -4.84 3.36 -26.38
N SER A 75 -4.85 2.04 -26.54
CA SER A 75 -5.99 1.31 -27.04
C SER A 75 -7.23 1.53 -26.17
N SER A 76 -8.34 1.88 -26.80
CA SER A 76 -9.65 1.99 -26.12
C SER A 76 -10.09 0.65 -25.52
N ALA A 77 -9.61 -0.49 -26.03
CA ALA A 77 -9.88 -1.80 -25.45
C ALA A 77 -9.30 -1.94 -24.04
N ILE A 78 -8.10 -1.41 -23.78
CA ILE A 78 -7.46 -1.40 -22.45
C ILE A 78 -8.24 -0.50 -21.50
N LEU A 79 -8.58 0.72 -21.93
CA LEU A 79 -9.33 1.69 -21.12
C LEU A 79 -10.73 1.17 -20.75
N ASN A 80 -11.40 0.48 -21.68
CA ASN A 80 -12.70 -0.14 -21.43
C ASN A 80 -12.60 -1.36 -20.49
N LYS A 81 -11.46 -2.05 -20.46
CA LYS A 81 -11.21 -3.17 -19.53
C LYS A 81 -10.90 -2.69 -18.12
N LEU A 82 -10.33 -1.49 -17.93
CA LEU A 82 -10.03 -0.91 -16.61
C LEU A 82 -11.23 -0.93 -15.64
N HIS A 83 -12.44 -0.79 -16.17
CA HIS A 83 -13.69 -0.72 -15.42
C HIS A 83 -14.35 -2.09 -15.19
N ARG A 84 -13.67 -3.19 -15.56
CA ARG A 84 -14.23 -4.56 -15.41
C ARG A 84 -13.90 -5.16 -14.04
N PRO A 85 -14.76 -6.07 -13.55
CA PRO A 85 -14.92 -6.30 -12.13
C PRO A 85 -13.96 -7.38 -11.60
N TRP A 86 -12.63 -7.25 -11.77
CA TRP A 86 -11.70 -8.13 -11.02
C TRP A 86 -11.68 -7.78 -9.53
N GLN A 87 -12.24 -6.63 -9.15
CA GLN A 87 -12.44 -6.23 -7.77
C GLN A 87 -13.80 -6.63 -7.20
N SER A 88 -14.66 -7.24 -8.02
CA SER A 88 -16.00 -7.63 -7.62
C SER A 88 -15.96 -9.00 -6.95
N HIS A 89 -15.34 -9.06 -5.79
CA HIS A 89 -15.87 -9.90 -4.72
C HIS A 89 -17.12 -9.28 -4.11
N HIS A 90 -17.56 -8.10 -4.56
CA HIS A 90 -18.92 -7.65 -4.32
C HIS A 90 -19.81 -8.21 -5.43
N PRO A 91 -20.69 -9.20 -5.19
CA PRO A 91 -21.87 -9.32 -6.02
C PRO A 91 -22.59 -7.98 -5.87
N SER A 92 -22.54 -7.15 -6.91
CA SER A 92 -23.45 -6.01 -7.02
C SER A 92 -24.82 -6.56 -6.72
N SER A 93 -25.41 -6.12 -5.62
CA SER A 93 -26.79 -6.45 -5.29
C SER A 93 -27.61 -5.99 -6.49
N SER A 94 -27.99 -6.92 -7.33
CA SER A 94 -28.87 -6.69 -8.44
C SER A 94 -30.11 -6.02 -7.88
N ASN A 95 -30.32 -4.75 -8.27
CA ASN A 95 -31.54 -3.96 -8.10
C ASN A 95 -32.70 -4.73 -7.45
N SER A 96 -32.73 -4.70 -6.13
CA SER A 96 -33.88 -5.12 -5.32
C SER A 96 -33.97 -4.15 -4.14
N PRO A 97 -34.91 -3.20 -4.12
CA PRO A 97 -35.22 -2.46 -2.91
C PRO A 97 -36.05 -3.39 -2.03
N SER A 98 -35.43 -4.43 -1.48
CA SER A 98 -36.03 -5.27 -0.45
C SER A 98 -35.10 -5.26 0.75
N ILE A 99 -35.60 -4.61 1.80
CA ILE A 99 -35.13 -4.72 3.18
C ILE A 99 -35.36 -6.18 3.59
N HIS A 100 -34.53 -7.10 3.11
CA HIS A 100 -34.40 -8.40 3.71
C HIS A 100 -33.34 -8.25 4.78
N HIS A 101 -33.76 -8.39 6.04
CA HIS A 101 -32.85 -8.66 7.14
C HIS A 101 -32.02 -9.89 6.75
N GLN A 102 -30.81 -9.67 6.24
CA GLN A 102 -29.84 -10.74 6.05
C GLN A 102 -29.58 -11.29 7.46
N GLU A 103 -29.95 -12.54 7.69
CA GLU A 103 -29.66 -13.18 8.96
C GLU A 103 -28.14 -13.21 9.12
N SER A 104 -27.65 -12.60 10.21
CA SER A 104 -26.22 -12.55 10.53
C SER A 104 -25.59 -13.93 10.33
N PRO A 105 -24.44 -14.04 9.64
CA PRO A 105 -23.85 -15.32 9.32
C PRO A 105 -23.60 -16.13 10.60
N LYS A 106 -24.03 -17.39 10.58
CA LYS A 106 -23.94 -18.28 11.73
C LYS A 106 -22.47 -18.59 12.01
N LEU A 107 -22.02 -18.29 13.23
CA LEU A 107 -20.67 -18.61 13.66
C LEU A 107 -20.40 -20.13 13.66
N PRO A 108 -19.16 -20.57 13.38
CA PRO A 108 -18.74 -21.96 13.56
C PRO A 108 -18.87 -22.42 15.02
N SER A 109 -18.55 -23.68 15.32
CA SER A 109 -18.55 -24.16 16.70
C SER A 109 -17.52 -23.39 17.56
N PHE A 110 -17.82 -23.19 18.84
CA PHE A 110 -16.90 -22.55 19.80
C PHE A 110 -15.53 -23.23 19.80
N GLU A 111 -15.51 -24.57 19.82
CA GLU A 111 -14.28 -25.39 19.84
C GLU A 111 -13.47 -25.22 18.56
N SER A 112 -14.11 -25.11 17.39
CA SER A 112 -13.43 -24.88 16.12
C SER A 112 -12.72 -23.52 16.10
N VAL A 113 -13.37 -22.47 16.59
CA VAL A 113 -12.79 -21.12 16.65
C VAL A 113 -11.66 -21.06 17.68
N GLU A 114 -11.81 -21.71 18.83
CA GLU A 114 -10.75 -21.84 19.84
C GLU A 114 -9.49 -22.50 19.25
N LYS A 115 -9.65 -23.65 18.58
CA LYS A 115 -8.53 -24.33 17.89
C LYS A 115 -7.90 -23.44 16.84
N LEU A 116 -8.70 -22.74 16.05
CA LEU A 116 -8.22 -21.82 15.01
C LEU A 116 -7.37 -20.68 15.61
N ALA A 117 -7.81 -20.09 16.72
CA ALA A 117 -7.07 -19.04 17.41
C ALA A 117 -5.69 -19.52 17.89
N ILE A 118 -5.62 -20.74 18.43
CA ILE A 118 -4.36 -21.36 18.88
C ILE A 118 -3.43 -21.60 17.69
N VAL A 119 -3.96 -22.15 16.58
CA VAL A 119 -3.18 -22.41 15.37
C VAL A 119 -2.65 -21.11 14.78
N PHE A 120 -3.49 -20.09 14.62
CA PHE A 120 -3.09 -18.78 14.11
C PHE A 120 -2.01 -18.14 14.99
N CYS A 121 -2.21 -18.08 16.31
CA CYS A 121 -1.24 -17.46 17.22
C CYS A 121 0.09 -18.22 17.32
N SER A 122 0.14 -19.48 16.87
CA SER A 122 1.36 -20.30 16.81
C SER A 122 2.06 -20.24 15.45
N SER A 123 1.48 -19.56 14.46
CA SER A 123 2.01 -19.50 13.10
C SER A 123 3.10 -18.43 12.94
N MET A 124 3.90 -18.54 11.87
CA MET A 124 4.89 -17.51 11.52
C MET A 124 4.20 -16.19 11.11
N GLN A 125 3.01 -16.28 10.50
CA GLN A 125 2.22 -15.12 10.10
C GLN A 125 1.84 -14.25 11.29
N PHE A 126 1.62 -14.83 12.48
CA PHE A 126 1.31 -14.06 13.70
C PHE A 126 2.49 -13.21 14.23
N LEU A 127 3.73 -13.51 13.82
CA LEU A 127 4.88 -12.63 14.10
C LEU A 127 4.85 -11.38 13.22
N VAL A 128 4.27 -11.50 12.03
CA VAL A 128 4.14 -10.42 11.06
C VAL A 128 2.86 -9.62 11.35
N PHE A 129 1.78 -10.31 11.72
CA PHE A 129 0.45 -9.75 12.00
C PHE A 129 0.00 -10.14 13.43
N PRO A 130 0.56 -9.51 14.48
CA PRO A 130 0.22 -9.76 15.88
C PRO A 130 -1.15 -9.15 16.27
N VAL A 131 -2.21 -9.52 15.55
CA VAL A 131 -3.53 -8.87 15.64
C VAL A 131 -4.46 -9.45 16.71
N LEU A 132 -4.00 -10.48 17.42
CA LEU A 132 -4.78 -11.15 18.45
C LEU A 132 -3.97 -11.33 19.73
N SER A 133 -4.60 -11.14 20.88
CA SER A 133 -4.04 -11.58 22.18
C SER A 133 -4.72 -12.88 22.61
N LEU A 134 -4.04 -14.02 22.42
CA LEU A 134 -4.63 -15.35 22.62
C LEU A 134 -5.30 -15.54 23.98
N ASP A 135 -4.63 -15.17 25.09
CA ASP A 135 -5.17 -15.32 26.44
C ASP A 135 -6.50 -14.56 26.63
N ARG A 136 -6.51 -13.26 26.26
CA ARG A 136 -7.73 -12.44 26.28
C ARG A 136 -8.80 -12.98 25.35
N PHE A 137 -8.42 -13.42 24.15
CA PHE A 137 -9.38 -13.94 23.18
C PHE A 137 -10.11 -15.16 23.73
N LEU A 138 -9.38 -16.12 24.29
CA LEU A 138 -9.97 -17.35 24.85
C LEU A 138 -10.79 -17.08 26.12
N THR A 139 -10.32 -16.20 26.99
CA THR A 139 -10.94 -15.98 28.32
C THR A 139 -12.08 -14.96 28.30
N GLN A 140 -12.09 -14.02 27.35
CA GLN A 140 -13.03 -12.89 27.32
C GLN A 140 -13.77 -12.78 25.99
N THR A 141 -13.06 -12.64 24.87
CA THR A 141 -13.65 -12.33 23.56
C THR A 141 -14.53 -13.46 23.05
N LEU A 142 -14.01 -14.69 23.05
CA LEU A 142 -14.71 -15.85 22.51
C LEU A 142 -15.97 -16.20 23.33
N PRO A 143 -15.93 -16.28 24.69
CA PRO A 143 -17.15 -16.43 25.48
C PRO A 143 -18.18 -15.32 25.24
N LEU A 144 -17.73 -14.06 25.10
CA LEU A 144 -18.62 -12.92 24.86
C LEU A 144 -19.28 -12.98 23.47
N ALA A 145 -18.55 -13.44 22.45
CA ALA A 145 -19.08 -13.61 21.09
C ALA A 145 -20.19 -14.67 21.01
N TYR A 146 -20.10 -15.71 21.83
CA TYR A 146 -21.07 -16.82 21.89
C TYR A 146 -22.14 -16.65 22.99
N ALA A 147 -22.13 -15.54 23.73
CA ALA A 147 -23.14 -15.29 24.76
C ALA A 147 -24.55 -15.19 24.14
N GLU A 148 -25.40 -16.19 24.41
CA GLU A 148 -26.80 -16.17 24.01
C GLU A 148 -27.61 -15.21 24.88
N GLY A 149 -28.49 -14.40 24.27
CA GLY A 149 -29.55 -13.68 24.99
C GLY A 149 -29.41 -12.17 25.21
N ASN A 150 -28.30 -11.51 24.86
CA ASN A 150 -28.23 -10.05 25.00
C ASN A 150 -27.41 -9.35 23.92
N ARG A 151 -27.99 -9.24 22.70
CA ARG A 151 -27.41 -8.47 21.57
C ARG A 151 -27.10 -7.00 21.89
N ASN A 152 -27.57 -6.49 23.03
CA ASN A 152 -27.38 -5.12 23.48
C ASN A 152 -26.31 -4.97 24.58
N GLN A 153 -25.69 -6.06 25.03
CA GLN A 153 -24.56 -5.98 25.93
C GLN A 153 -23.37 -5.33 25.21
N HIS A 154 -22.78 -4.32 25.86
CA HIS A 154 -21.63 -3.59 25.33
C HIS A 154 -20.47 -4.54 25.02
N GLY A 155 -19.98 -4.49 23.78
CA GLY A 155 -18.82 -5.27 23.32
C GLY A 155 -19.19 -6.59 22.65
N VAL A 156 -20.43 -7.08 22.73
CA VAL A 156 -20.82 -8.34 22.08
C VAL A 156 -20.66 -8.25 20.55
N ARG A 157 -20.99 -7.11 19.95
CA ARG A 157 -20.82 -6.91 18.50
C ARG A 157 -19.35 -6.88 18.12
N SER A 158 -18.54 -6.12 18.86
CA SER A 158 -17.09 -6.09 18.66
C SER A 158 -16.43 -7.47 18.85
N ALA A 159 -16.87 -8.26 19.82
CA ALA A 159 -16.37 -9.62 20.05
C ALA A 159 -16.72 -10.57 18.89
N LYS A 160 -17.97 -10.52 18.38
CA LYS A 160 -18.36 -11.28 17.19
C LYS A 160 -17.57 -10.86 15.96
N ALA A 161 -17.41 -9.56 15.75
CA ALA A 161 -16.58 -8.99 14.68
C ALA A 161 -15.13 -9.48 14.78
N CYS A 162 -14.57 -9.59 16.00
CA CYS A 162 -13.24 -10.14 16.21
C CYS A 162 -13.15 -11.62 15.80
N VAL A 163 -14.19 -12.42 16.07
CA VAL A 163 -14.26 -13.83 15.62
C VAL A 163 -14.35 -13.91 14.09
N TYR A 164 -15.19 -13.09 13.45
CA TYR A 164 -15.24 -12.98 11.98
C TYR A 164 -13.87 -12.64 11.40
N GLY A 165 -13.20 -11.65 12.01
CA GLY A 165 -11.83 -11.24 11.73
C GLY A 165 -10.84 -12.40 11.71
N LEU A 166 -10.85 -13.20 12.77
CA LEU A 166 -9.97 -14.35 12.92
C LEU A 166 -10.20 -15.38 11.81
N ILE A 167 -11.45 -15.66 11.45
CA ILE A 167 -11.81 -16.67 10.45
C ILE A 167 -11.25 -16.29 9.07
N PHE A 168 -11.56 -15.10 8.57
CA PHE A 168 -11.11 -14.71 7.22
C PHE A 168 -9.60 -14.43 7.17
N THR A 169 -8.99 -13.97 8.28
CA THR A 169 -7.53 -13.75 8.32
C THR A 169 -6.82 -15.10 8.33
N SER A 170 -7.36 -16.08 9.04
CA SER A 170 -6.85 -17.45 9.03
C SER A 170 -7.05 -18.15 7.68
N ASP A 171 -8.11 -17.81 6.93
CA ASP A 171 -8.31 -18.31 5.56
C ASP A 171 -7.22 -17.81 4.60
N ILE A 172 -6.91 -16.51 4.63
CA ILE A 172 -5.85 -15.88 3.82
C ILE A 172 -4.53 -16.64 4.02
N PHE A 173 -4.17 -16.88 5.28
CA PHE A 173 -2.92 -17.54 5.65
C PHE A 173 -2.99 -19.07 5.64
N GLY A 174 -4.17 -19.65 5.45
CA GLY A 174 -4.29 -21.07 5.18
C GLY A 174 -4.38 -22.00 6.35
N HIS A 175 -4.86 -21.49 7.46
CA HIS A 175 -4.94 -22.24 8.70
C HIS A 175 -6.28 -23.00 8.84
N ASN A 176 -7.19 -22.86 7.86
CA ASN A 176 -8.50 -23.52 7.82
C ASN A 176 -8.41 -24.96 7.29
N ASN A 177 -7.92 -25.89 8.12
CA ASN A 177 -7.81 -27.31 7.75
C ASN A 177 -8.98 -28.19 8.22
N ASP A 178 -9.89 -27.64 9.04
CA ASP A 178 -11.07 -28.35 9.54
C ASP A 178 -12.24 -28.28 8.53
N ARG A 179 -13.08 -29.31 8.45
CA ARG A 179 -14.24 -29.35 7.52
C ARG A 179 -15.24 -28.24 7.82
N ASP A 180 -15.55 -28.02 9.10
CA ASP A 180 -16.47 -26.95 9.54
C ASP A 180 -15.89 -25.55 9.23
N LEU A 181 -14.57 -25.42 9.25
CA LEU A 181 -13.87 -24.18 8.90
C LEU A 181 -13.66 -24.01 7.39
N SER A 182 -13.70 -25.10 6.62
CA SER A 182 -13.65 -25.07 5.15
C SER A 182 -14.97 -24.52 4.58
N GLU A 183 -16.11 -24.93 5.15
CA GLU A 183 -17.42 -24.32 4.86
C GLU A 183 -17.52 -22.87 5.35
N ALA A 184 -16.92 -22.54 6.51
CA ALA A 184 -16.80 -21.15 6.94
C ALA A 184 -15.84 -20.33 6.03
N GLY A 185 -14.83 -20.97 5.45
CA GLY A 185 -13.88 -20.38 4.51
C GLY A 185 -14.55 -19.92 3.22
N SER A 186 -15.55 -20.64 2.71
CA SER A 186 -16.36 -20.19 1.58
C SER A 186 -17.34 -19.06 1.95
N ALA A 187 -17.56 -18.80 3.25
CA ALA A 187 -18.36 -17.70 3.76
C ALA A 187 -17.53 -16.48 4.22
N CYS A 188 -16.21 -16.43 3.97
CA CYS A 188 -15.35 -15.31 4.37
C CYS A 188 -15.86 -13.95 3.89
N GLU A 189 -16.38 -13.89 2.67
CA GLU A 189 -16.98 -12.67 2.11
C GLU A 189 -18.19 -12.22 2.92
N SER A 190 -19.08 -13.15 3.31
CA SER A 190 -20.23 -12.84 4.15
C SER A 190 -19.83 -12.36 5.55
N TYR A 191 -18.77 -12.93 6.13
CA TYR A 191 -18.23 -12.47 7.41
C TYR A 191 -17.58 -11.08 7.31
N ALA A 192 -16.89 -10.78 6.21
CA ALA A 192 -16.31 -9.46 5.96
C ALA A 192 -17.41 -8.40 5.82
N LEU A 193 -18.47 -8.68 5.07
CA LEU A 193 -19.63 -7.79 4.92
C LEU A 193 -20.35 -7.54 6.26
N GLU A 194 -20.59 -8.58 7.06
CA GLU A 194 -21.21 -8.40 8.39
C GLU A 194 -20.31 -7.57 9.34
N LEU A 195 -18.98 -7.69 9.23
CA LEU A 195 -18.05 -6.87 9.99
C LEU A 195 -18.16 -5.40 9.56
N GLU A 196 -18.20 -5.13 8.25
CA GLU A 196 -18.40 -3.80 7.68
C GLU A 196 -19.70 -3.15 8.17
N ASP A 197 -20.81 -3.90 8.13
CA ASP A 197 -22.10 -3.46 8.64
C ASP A 197 -22.08 -3.18 10.15
N SER A 198 -21.18 -3.85 10.88
CA SER A 198 -20.98 -3.68 12.32
C SER A 198 -20.09 -2.49 12.68
N ILE A 199 -19.38 -1.85 11.73
CA ILE A 199 -18.46 -0.73 11.99
C ILE A 199 -19.11 0.39 12.83
N PRO A 200 -20.33 0.87 12.55
CA PRO A 200 -20.95 1.93 13.34
C PRO A 200 -21.12 1.57 14.82
N MET A 201 -21.35 0.28 15.12
CA MET A 201 -21.46 -0.20 16.50
C MET A 201 -20.08 -0.38 17.14
N ILE A 202 -19.11 -0.91 16.42
CA ILE A 202 -17.71 -1.01 16.88
C ILE A 202 -17.18 0.38 17.27
N LEU A 203 -17.47 1.40 16.48
CA LEU A 203 -17.11 2.80 16.77
C LEU A 203 -17.84 3.38 17.99
N ARG A 204 -19.00 2.84 18.38
CA ARG A 204 -19.69 3.26 19.61
C ARG A 204 -19.11 2.58 20.83
N GLU A 205 -18.74 1.30 20.69
CA GLU A 205 -18.22 0.47 21.78
C GLU A 205 -16.75 0.79 22.08
N MET A 206 -15.95 1.10 21.06
CA MET A 206 -14.51 1.46 21.17
C MET A 206 -13.71 0.45 22.01
N THR A 207 -13.99 -0.85 21.86
CA THR A 207 -13.32 -1.92 22.62
C THR A 207 -12.05 -2.39 21.95
N VAL A 208 -11.24 -3.17 22.69
CA VAL A 208 -10.06 -3.84 22.14
C VAL A 208 -10.45 -4.84 21.07
N ASP A 209 -11.53 -5.63 21.28
CA ASP A 209 -12.03 -6.59 20.27
C ASP A 209 -12.41 -5.88 18.96
N GLY A 210 -12.98 -4.67 19.08
CA GLY A 210 -13.32 -3.84 17.93
C GLY A 210 -12.08 -3.37 17.16
N LEU A 211 -11.01 -3.00 17.88
CA LEU A 211 -9.74 -2.64 17.27
C LEU A 211 -9.11 -3.86 16.57
N GLU A 212 -9.08 -5.03 17.20
CA GLU A 212 -8.59 -6.27 16.61
C GLU A 212 -9.37 -6.65 15.34
N ALA A 213 -10.70 -6.56 15.40
CA ALA A 213 -11.59 -6.81 14.28
C ALA A 213 -11.29 -5.89 13.08
N LEU A 214 -11.18 -4.58 13.31
CA LEU A 214 -10.89 -3.62 12.25
C LEU A 214 -9.48 -3.77 11.69
N SER A 215 -8.48 -4.07 12.54
CA SER A 215 -7.11 -4.36 12.08
C SER A 215 -7.08 -5.60 11.19
N MET A 216 -7.81 -6.66 11.55
CA MET A 216 -7.97 -7.85 10.71
C MET A 216 -8.70 -7.55 9.40
N LEU A 217 -9.76 -6.74 9.42
CA LEU A 217 -10.47 -6.34 8.19
C LEU A 217 -9.57 -5.54 7.24
N ILE A 218 -8.73 -4.63 7.76
CA ILE A 218 -7.74 -3.92 6.95
C ILE A 218 -6.81 -4.92 6.26
N ILE A 219 -6.26 -5.89 7.00
CA ILE A 219 -5.39 -6.94 6.44
C ILE A 219 -6.15 -7.73 5.37
N TYR A 220 -7.39 -8.12 5.63
CA TYR A 220 -8.20 -8.86 4.67
C TYR A 220 -8.38 -8.10 3.36
N LYS A 221 -8.86 -6.85 3.42
CA LYS A 221 -9.04 -5.99 2.24
C LYS A 221 -7.73 -5.79 1.48
N TYR A 222 -6.64 -5.60 2.22
CA TYR A 222 -5.32 -5.46 1.65
C TYR A 222 -4.86 -6.71 0.87
N PHE A 223 -5.02 -7.89 1.46
CA PHE A 223 -4.65 -9.17 0.84
C PHE A 223 -5.61 -9.62 -0.27
N MET A 224 -6.84 -9.09 -0.31
CA MET A 224 -7.78 -9.30 -1.41
C MET A 224 -7.60 -8.29 -2.57
N GLY A 225 -6.64 -7.36 -2.47
CA GLY A 225 -6.40 -6.34 -3.49
C GLY A 225 -7.37 -5.15 -3.46
N ASP A 226 -8.26 -5.08 -2.47
CA ASP A 226 -9.16 -3.95 -2.22
C ASP A 226 -8.46 -2.89 -1.34
N LEU A 227 -7.46 -2.24 -1.94
CA LEU A 227 -6.61 -1.28 -1.23
C LEU A 227 -7.35 -0.02 -0.78
N GLN A 228 -8.45 0.31 -1.44
CA GLN A 228 -9.22 1.53 -1.17
C GLN A 228 -10.12 1.35 0.04
N SER A 229 -10.81 0.21 0.15
CA SER A 229 -11.50 -0.15 1.41
C SER A 229 -10.49 -0.25 2.55
N ALA A 230 -9.32 -0.86 2.33
CA ALA A 230 -8.26 -0.90 3.34
C ALA A 230 -7.86 0.52 3.79
N ALA A 231 -7.62 1.44 2.85
CA ALA A 231 -7.26 2.82 3.14
C ALA A 231 -8.37 3.60 3.87
N PHE A 232 -9.64 3.37 3.53
CA PHE A 232 -10.79 3.96 4.22
C PHE A 232 -10.91 3.48 5.68
N LEU A 233 -10.57 2.22 5.93
CA LEU A 233 -10.63 1.63 7.27
C LEU A 233 -9.50 2.12 8.19
N VAL A 234 -8.34 2.52 7.66
CA VAL A 234 -7.22 3.04 8.48
C VAL A 234 -7.64 4.22 9.38
N PRO A 235 -8.20 5.35 8.88
CA PRO A 235 -8.58 6.47 9.74
C PRO A 235 -9.68 6.12 10.75
N ILE A 236 -10.56 5.17 10.43
CA ILE A 236 -11.59 4.64 11.33
C ILE A 236 -10.93 3.91 12.50
N THR A 237 -10.04 2.96 12.19
CA THR A 237 -9.25 2.20 13.17
C THR A 237 -8.38 3.12 14.02
N MET A 238 -7.85 4.20 13.45
CA MET A 238 -7.08 5.20 14.18
C MET A 238 -7.88 5.90 15.29
N ARG A 239 -9.20 6.04 15.15
CA ARG A 239 -10.03 6.58 16.26
C ARG A 239 -9.97 5.66 17.48
N LEU A 240 -10.00 4.34 17.28
CA LEU A 240 -9.85 3.37 18.36
C LEU A 240 -8.43 3.38 18.93
N ILE A 241 -7.40 3.46 18.07
CA ILE A 241 -5.98 3.57 18.51
C ILE A 241 -5.76 4.78 19.42
N PHE A 242 -6.32 5.94 19.07
CA PHE A 242 -6.23 7.13 19.92
C PHE A 242 -7.02 6.96 21.21
N LYS A 243 -8.26 6.46 21.11
CA LYS A 243 -9.14 6.25 22.27
C LYS A 243 -8.55 5.26 23.30
N LEU A 244 -7.88 4.21 22.82
CA LEU A 244 -7.26 3.16 23.62
C LEU A 244 -5.81 3.46 24.01
N GLY A 245 -5.23 4.58 23.55
CA GLY A 245 -3.87 4.99 23.90
C GLY A 245 -2.73 4.22 23.20
N ALA A 246 -3.03 3.41 22.18
CA ALA A 246 -2.08 2.55 21.48
C ALA A 246 -0.95 3.29 20.74
N HIS A 247 -1.18 4.56 20.37
CA HIS A 247 -0.22 5.44 19.71
C HIS A 247 0.97 5.86 20.60
N VAL A 248 0.92 5.59 21.91
CA VAL A 248 1.99 5.86 22.88
C VAL A 248 2.53 4.54 23.40
N PRO A 249 3.87 4.36 23.52
CA PRO A 249 4.42 3.15 24.13
C PRO A 249 4.02 3.04 25.61
N PRO A 250 3.92 1.81 26.15
CA PRO A 250 3.69 1.62 27.58
C PRO A 250 4.77 2.32 28.41
N GLN A 251 4.37 2.91 29.53
CA GLN A 251 5.28 3.64 30.44
C GLN A 251 6.12 2.70 31.32
N THR A 252 5.83 1.40 31.31
CA THR A 252 6.48 0.40 32.14
C THR A 252 7.84 0.00 31.56
N THR A 253 8.85 -0.17 32.41
CA THR A 253 10.15 -0.76 32.04
C THR A 253 10.11 -2.29 31.98
N GLU A 254 8.92 -2.88 32.10
CA GLU A 254 8.73 -4.32 32.05
C GLU A 254 9.18 -4.88 30.68
N PRO A 255 9.74 -6.10 30.65
CA PRO A 255 10.08 -6.74 29.40
C PRO A 255 8.82 -6.93 28.56
N TYR A 256 9.00 -6.87 27.23
CA TYR A 256 7.91 -7.10 26.30
C TYR A 256 7.22 -8.45 26.59
N ASN A 257 5.90 -8.42 26.63
CA ASN A 257 5.05 -9.59 26.81
C ASN A 257 3.73 -9.36 26.07
N LYS A 258 3.45 -10.17 25.07
CA LYS A 258 2.26 -10.08 24.23
C LYS A 258 0.95 -10.23 25.00
N ASN A 259 0.95 -10.96 26.13
CA ASN A 259 -0.23 -11.09 26.97
C ASN A 259 -0.51 -9.81 27.80
N ASN A 260 0.45 -8.89 27.89
CA ASN A 260 0.21 -7.58 28.48
C ASN A 260 -0.58 -6.72 27.47
N LEU A 261 -1.75 -6.24 27.89
CA LEU A 261 -2.66 -5.46 27.04
C LEU A 261 -1.98 -4.24 26.41
N ALA A 262 -1.10 -3.54 27.14
CA ALA A 262 -0.46 -2.33 26.63
C ALA A 262 0.56 -2.65 25.51
N HIS A 263 1.26 -3.78 25.59
CA HIS A 263 2.12 -4.27 24.50
C HIS A 263 1.28 -4.69 23.29
N HIS A 264 0.19 -5.42 23.50
CA HIS A 264 -0.71 -5.84 22.42
C HIS A 264 -1.33 -4.64 21.66
N LEU A 265 -1.82 -3.64 22.41
CA LEU A 265 -2.32 -2.40 21.81
C LEU A 265 -1.24 -1.70 20.99
N ARG A 266 -0.01 -1.67 21.49
CA ARG A 266 1.13 -1.08 20.79
C ARG A 266 1.46 -1.85 19.50
N ASP A 267 1.30 -3.16 19.49
CA ASP A 267 1.50 -3.98 18.30
C ASP A 267 0.45 -3.71 17.22
N LEU A 268 -0.82 -3.58 17.60
CA LEU A 268 -1.91 -3.20 16.70
C LEU A 268 -1.65 -1.82 16.06
N PHE A 269 -1.14 -0.86 16.83
CA PHE A 269 -0.71 0.44 16.29
C PHE A 269 0.36 0.27 15.21
N TRP A 270 1.40 -0.53 15.45
CA TRP A 270 2.48 -0.72 14.47
C TRP A 270 2.02 -1.44 13.20
N VAL A 271 1.12 -2.42 13.31
CA VAL A 271 0.50 -3.06 12.13
C VAL A 271 -0.24 -2.02 11.27
N CYS A 272 -1.13 -1.23 11.89
CA CYS A 272 -1.87 -0.19 11.18
C CYS A 272 -0.94 0.90 10.61
N TYR A 273 0.10 1.29 11.36
CA TYR A 273 1.10 2.25 10.91
C TYR A 273 1.81 1.76 9.64
N CYS A 274 2.30 0.53 9.62
CA CYS A 274 2.99 0.02 8.44
C CYS A 274 2.08 -0.07 7.22
N ILE A 275 0.82 -0.49 7.40
CA ILE A 275 -0.17 -0.56 6.32
C ILE A 275 -0.49 0.82 5.78
N ASP A 276 -0.73 1.83 6.63
CA ASP A 276 -1.00 3.21 6.22
C ASP A 276 0.13 3.78 5.35
N LYS A 277 1.38 3.64 5.82
CA LYS A 277 2.55 4.17 5.10
C LYS A 277 2.84 3.43 3.81
N ASP A 278 2.47 2.16 3.69
CA ASP A 278 2.56 1.43 2.42
C ASP A 278 1.43 1.82 1.47
N LEU A 279 0.19 1.87 1.94
CA LEU A 279 -0.98 2.27 1.16
C LEU A 279 -0.82 3.65 0.54
N THR A 280 -0.36 4.63 1.31
CA THR A 280 -0.09 6.02 0.87
C THR A 280 0.57 6.07 -0.52
N HIS A 281 1.60 5.25 -0.74
CA HIS A 281 2.36 5.20 -1.99
C HIS A 281 1.75 4.27 -3.04
N ARG A 282 0.96 3.27 -2.63
CA ARG A 282 0.27 2.36 -3.55
C ARG A 282 -0.93 2.98 -4.25
N ILE A 283 -1.66 3.84 -3.55
CA ILE A 283 -2.88 4.48 -4.08
C ILE A 283 -2.72 6.00 -4.31
N ASN A 284 -1.53 6.55 -4.06
CA ASN A 284 -1.21 7.98 -4.15
C ASN A 284 -2.17 8.89 -3.37
N GLN A 285 -2.57 8.46 -2.18
CA GLN A 285 -3.39 9.27 -1.28
C GLN A 285 -2.58 9.69 -0.05
N PRO A 286 -2.90 10.81 0.61
CA PRO A 286 -2.23 11.20 1.84
C PRO A 286 -2.35 10.12 2.93
N PRO A 287 -1.32 9.97 3.79
CA PRO A 287 -1.39 9.06 4.91
C PRO A 287 -2.50 9.49 5.88
N ALA A 288 -3.26 8.53 6.40
CA ALA A 288 -4.26 8.80 7.43
C ALA A 288 -3.62 9.08 8.80
N ILE A 289 -2.43 8.51 9.04
CA ILE A 289 -1.71 8.66 10.30
C ILE A 289 -0.73 9.81 10.19
N ASN A 290 -0.95 10.86 10.99
CA ASN A 290 0.01 11.95 11.15
C ASN A 290 1.03 11.58 12.24
N ASP A 291 2.30 11.54 11.85
CA ASP A 291 3.41 11.15 12.73
C ASP A 291 3.56 12.09 13.95
N ASN A 292 3.18 13.37 13.82
CA ASN A 292 3.26 14.34 14.91
C ASN A 292 2.29 14.05 16.07
N HIS A 293 1.29 13.18 15.85
CA HIS A 293 0.34 12.75 16.88
C HIS A 293 0.69 11.39 17.49
N CYS A 294 1.79 10.78 17.06
CA CYS A 294 2.18 9.43 17.47
C CYS A 294 3.58 9.43 18.07
N ASN A 295 3.80 8.59 19.08
CA ASN A 295 5.16 8.29 19.50
C ASN A 295 5.69 7.16 18.62
N LEU A 296 6.77 7.40 17.87
CA LEU A 296 7.37 6.44 16.94
C LEU A 296 8.67 5.78 17.46
N VAL A 297 8.81 5.69 18.78
CA VAL A 297 9.87 4.88 19.43
C VAL A 297 9.58 3.41 19.17
N MET A 298 10.50 2.77 18.43
CA MET A 298 10.43 1.35 18.08
C MET A 298 10.65 0.46 19.31
N PRO A 299 10.18 -0.81 19.27
CA PRO A 299 10.50 -1.77 20.32
C PRO A 299 12.02 -1.92 20.52
N ALA A 300 12.42 -2.18 21.78
CA ALA A 300 13.82 -2.41 22.10
C ALA A 300 14.38 -3.58 21.27
N ASN A 301 15.62 -3.43 20.80
CA ASN A 301 16.34 -4.42 19.97
C ASN A 301 15.66 -4.78 18.63
N TYR A 302 14.65 -4.03 18.17
CA TYR A 302 13.90 -4.35 16.95
C TYR A 302 14.81 -4.59 15.73
N ALA A 303 15.80 -3.71 15.48
CA ALA A 303 16.72 -3.87 14.36
C ALA A 303 17.56 -5.16 14.41
N GLN A 304 17.95 -5.60 15.61
CA GLN A 304 18.73 -6.83 15.79
C GLN A 304 17.87 -8.07 15.54
N MET A 305 16.62 -8.05 16.02
CA MET A 305 15.65 -9.12 15.79
C MET A 305 15.30 -9.24 14.30
N GLN A 306 15.05 -8.12 13.63
CA GLN A 306 14.79 -8.11 12.19
C GLN A 306 15.99 -8.66 11.41
N SER A 307 17.21 -8.26 11.76
CA SER A 307 18.43 -8.80 11.13
C SER A 307 18.55 -10.31 11.34
N SER A 308 18.22 -10.81 12.54
CA SER A 308 18.28 -12.23 12.85
C SER A 308 17.25 -13.04 12.04
N ASN A 309 16.04 -12.51 11.87
CA ASN A 309 14.98 -13.14 11.07
C ASN A 309 15.31 -13.17 9.56
N ILE A 310 15.98 -12.13 9.05
CA ILE A 310 16.44 -12.10 7.66
C ILE A 310 17.54 -13.15 7.42
N LEU A 311 18.38 -13.41 8.44
CA LEU A 311 19.45 -14.40 8.37
C LEU A 311 18.99 -15.86 8.59
N SER A 312 17.79 -16.08 9.12
CA SER A 312 17.29 -17.44 9.38
C SER A 312 16.77 -18.08 8.11
N SER A 313 17.47 -19.10 7.60
CA SER A 313 17.04 -19.89 6.41
C SER A 313 15.89 -20.86 6.69
N ASN A 314 15.61 -21.17 7.96
CA ASN A 314 14.48 -22.00 8.39
C ASN A 314 13.88 -21.33 9.63
N GLY A 315 12.61 -20.92 9.58
CA GLY A 315 11.90 -20.18 10.64
C GLY A 315 11.71 -20.96 11.95
N THR A 316 12.81 -21.35 12.59
CA THR A 316 12.86 -22.25 13.76
C THR A 316 13.31 -21.57 15.03
N SER A 317 13.04 -20.27 15.20
CA SER A 317 12.99 -19.72 16.55
C SER A 317 11.67 -20.13 17.20
N ASN A 318 11.74 -20.79 18.35
CA ASN A 318 10.58 -21.09 19.18
C ASN A 318 10.05 -19.75 19.71
N HIS A 319 9.10 -19.15 19.00
CA HIS A 319 8.55 -17.86 19.37
C HIS A 319 7.54 -18.04 20.50
N ASN A 320 7.69 -17.21 21.53
CA ASN A 320 6.85 -17.21 22.72
C ASN A 320 6.23 -15.82 22.94
N SER A 321 5.46 -15.67 24.01
CA SER A 321 4.82 -14.39 24.36
C SER A 321 5.81 -13.23 24.56
N SER A 322 7.10 -13.50 24.83
CA SER A 322 8.15 -12.48 24.98
C SER A 322 8.83 -12.09 23.67
N THR A 323 8.44 -12.69 22.54
CA THR A 323 9.01 -12.37 21.22
C THR A 323 8.32 -11.13 20.66
N VAL A 324 9.08 -10.06 20.44
CA VAL A 324 8.60 -8.85 19.76
C VAL A 324 8.23 -9.19 18.31
N PRO A 325 7.11 -8.67 17.78
CA PRO A 325 6.70 -8.94 16.41
C PRO A 325 7.65 -8.32 15.37
N LEU A 326 7.65 -8.89 14.18
CA LEU A 326 8.39 -8.41 13.01
C LEU A 326 7.63 -7.27 12.30
N TYR A 327 6.30 -7.29 12.41
CA TYR A 327 5.35 -6.43 11.68
C TYR A 327 5.37 -6.67 10.16
N PRO A 328 4.36 -6.17 9.41
CA PRO A 328 4.23 -6.47 7.99
C PRO A 328 5.36 -5.92 7.11
N TRP A 329 5.90 -4.77 7.51
CA TRP A 329 7.07 -4.13 6.90
C TRP A 329 8.04 -3.66 8.00
N ASP A 330 9.33 -3.55 7.66
CA ASP A 330 10.35 -3.00 8.56
C ASP A 330 9.95 -1.59 9.01
N LEU A 331 9.76 -1.40 10.31
CA LEU A 331 9.32 -0.12 10.90
C LEU A 331 10.20 1.06 10.45
N ARG A 332 11.50 0.84 10.24
CA ARG A 332 12.45 1.87 9.82
C ARG A 332 12.18 2.30 8.39
N LEU A 333 11.85 1.35 7.50
CA LEU A 333 11.43 1.66 6.13
C LEU A 333 10.03 2.29 6.09
N SER A 334 9.09 1.88 6.94
CA SER A 334 7.78 2.55 7.02
C SER A 334 7.91 4.00 7.48
N LYS A 335 8.81 4.29 8.43
CA LYS A 335 9.17 5.68 8.79
C LYS A 335 9.85 6.42 7.64
N MET A 336 10.74 5.76 6.90
CA MET A 336 11.33 6.33 5.69
C MET A 336 10.27 6.68 4.64
N LYS A 337 9.31 5.80 4.37
CA LYS A 337 8.18 6.04 3.45
C LYS A 337 7.32 7.22 3.89
N SER A 338 7.04 7.35 5.19
CA SER A 338 6.34 8.52 5.76
C SER A 338 7.09 9.82 5.46
N ARG A 339 8.41 9.81 5.68
CA ARG A 339 9.27 10.95 5.40
C ARG A 339 9.38 11.31 3.92
N ILE A 340 9.56 10.32 3.05
CA ILE A 340 9.54 10.51 1.59
C ILE A 340 8.26 11.22 1.19
N TYR A 341 7.10 10.79 1.74
CA TYR A 341 5.84 11.45 1.46
C TYR A 341 5.84 12.92 1.92
N GLU A 342 6.17 13.18 3.19
CA GLU A 342 6.16 14.56 3.73
C GLU A 342 7.12 15.49 2.99
N ASP A 343 8.34 15.02 2.73
CA ASP A 343 9.41 15.83 2.16
C ASP A 343 9.23 16.09 0.65
N LEU A 344 8.62 15.15 -0.09
CA LEU A 344 8.60 15.16 -1.57
C LEU A 344 7.20 15.09 -2.21
N TYR A 345 6.18 14.61 -1.50
CA TYR A 345 4.84 14.36 -2.05
C TYR A 345 3.69 15.07 -1.33
N SER A 346 3.94 15.70 -0.19
CA SER A 346 2.93 16.48 0.53
C SER A 346 2.58 17.77 -0.22
N MET A 347 1.41 18.35 0.09
CA MET A 347 1.04 19.67 -0.44
C MET A 347 2.09 20.74 -0.12
N SER A 348 2.73 20.63 1.05
CA SER A 348 3.80 21.56 1.44
C SER A 348 5.05 21.40 0.58
N ALA A 349 5.39 20.17 0.17
CA ALA A 349 6.53 19.87 -0.68
C ALA A 349 6.41 20.52 -2.06
N PHE A 350 5.21 20.59 -2.65
CA PHE A 350 4.99 21.23 -3.97
C PHE A 350 5.23 22.73 -3.99
N THR A 351 5.20 23.39 -2.84
CA THR A 351 5.45 24.83 -2.73
C THR A 351 6.93 25.17 -2.51
N GLN A 352 7.78 24.16 -2.33
CA GLN A 352 9.20 24.38 -2.05
C GLN A 352 9.98 24.74 -3.32
N PRO A 353 11.01 25.60 -3.20
CA PRO A 353 11.89 25.88 -4.32
C PRO A 353 12.69 24.65 -4.74
N GLU A 354 13.05 24.57 -6.02
CA GLU A 354 13.82 23.48 -6.62
C GLU A 354 15.05 23.07 -5.79
N ALA A 355 15.86 24.04 -5.36
CA ALA A 355 17.07 23.77 -4.57
C ALA A 355 16.77 23.05 -3.25
N GLU A 356 15.64 23.35 -2.61
CA GLU A 356 15.21 22.71 -1.36
C GLU A 356 14.73 21.28 -1.61
N VAL A 357 14.01 21.04 -2.71
CA VAL A 357 13.61 19.68 -3.12
C VAL A 357 14.85 18.81 -3.39
N LEU A 358 15.82 19.33 -4.15
CA LEU A 358 17.08 18.61 -4.43
C LEU A 358 17.89 18.35 -3.14
N ARG A 359 17.87 19.29 -2.19
CA ARG A 359 18.48 19.09 -0.87
C ARG A 359 17.78 17.95 -0.11
N ARG A 360 16.44 17.91 -0.09
CA ARG A 360 15.65 16.85 0.55
C ARG A 360 15.90 15.48 -0.07
N ILE A 361 15.98 15.40 -1.40
CA ILE A 361 16.34 14.16 -2.13
C ILE A 361 17.68 13.62 -1.61
N ARG A 362 18.73 14.45 -1.56
CA ARG A 362 20.05 14.04 -1.05
C ARG A 362 20.01 13.56 0.40
N CYS A 363 19.28 14.27 1.27
CA CYS A 363 19.12 13.84 2.66
C CYS A 363 18.41 12.48 2.76
N LEU A 364 17.37 12.24 1.95
CA LEU A 364 16.67 10.97 1.93
C LEU A 364 17.54 9.83 1.38
N ASP A 365 18.36 10.10 0.36
CA ASP A 365 19.35 9.13 -0.16
C ASP A 365 20.38 8.75 0.91
N GLU A 366 20.93 9.73 1.62
CA GLU A 366 21.88 9.50 2.73
C GLU A 366 21.24 8.67 3.85
N GLU A 367 20.00 8.96 4.22
CA GLU A 367 19.31 8.21 5.26
C GLU A 367 18.94 6.79 4.84
N LEU A 368 18.54 6.60 3.58
CA LEU A 368 18.25 5.28 3.04
C LEU A 368 19.52 4.44 2.98
N GLU A 369 20.65 5.06 2.63
CA GLU A 369 21.97 4.43 2.69
C GLU A 369 22.37 4.07 4.12
N MET A 370 22.19 4.99 5.08
CA MET A 370 22.44 4.70 6.50
C MET A 370 21.60 3.52 6.99
N TRP A 371 20.31 3.47 6.63
CA TRP A 371 19.46 2.31 6.93
C TRP A 371 20.01 1.04 6.28
N ARG A 372 20.38 1.08 4.99
CA ARG A 372 20.92 -0.06 4.24
C ARG A 372 22.18 -0.63 4.91
N LEU A 373 23.06 0.23 5.40
CA LEU A 373 24.28 -0.17 6.11
C LEU A 373 24.02 -0.85 7.46
N THR A 374 22.84 -0.67 8.06
CA THR A 374 22.47 -1.41 9.29
C THR A 374 22.21 -2.90 9.04
N LEU A 375 21.96 -3.29 7.79
CA LEU A 375 21.66 -4.68 7.44
C LEU A 375 22.95 -5.52 7.34
N PRO A 376 22.87 -6.85 7.57
CA PRO A 376 23.98 -7.76 7.34
C PRO A 376 24.49 -7.68 5.90
N VAL A 377 25.81 -7.70 5.70
CA VAL A 377 26.47 -7.45 4.40
C VAL A 377 25.86 -8.24 3.23
N ASN A 378 25.62 -9.54 3.43
CA ASN A 378 25.10 -10.43 2.38
C ASN A 378 23.62 -10.19 2.03
N HIS A 379 22.89 -9.44 2.87
CA HIS A 379 21.46 -9.16 2.72
C HIS A 379 21.19 -7.70 2.38
N ARG A 380 22.24 -6.87 2.27
CA ARG A 380 22.10 -5.47 1.84
C ARG A 380 21.61 -5.43 0.40
N PRO A 381 20.49 -4.72 0.13
CA PRO A 381 20.11 -4.40 -1.23
C PRO A 381 21.25 -3.67 -1.97
N THR A 382 21.37 -3.92 -3.27
CA THR A 382 22.25 -3.19 -4.18
C THR A 382 21.39 -2.51 -5.22
N LEU A 383 21.83 -1.34 -5.70
CA LEU A 383 21.08 -0.58 -6.69
C LEU A 383 21.02 -1.30 -8.03
N SER A 384 22.15 -1.86 -8.47
CA SER A 384 22.21 -2.81 -9.58
C SER A 384 22.23 -4.22 -9.00
N PHE A 385 21.26 -5.05 -9.39
CA PHE A 385 21.20 -6.43 -8.97
C PHE A 385 22.38 -7.21 -9.54
N LEU A 386 23.18 -7.81 -8.66
CA LEU A 386 24.28 -8.68 -9.07
C LEU A 386 23.78 -10.11 -9.14
N GLU A 387 24.15 -10.88 -10.17
CA GLU A 387 23.77 -12.29 -10.30
C GLU A 387 24.15 -13.14 -9.08
N GLN A 388 25.21 -12.72 -8.38
CA GLN A 388 25.77 -13.31 -7.16
C GLN A 388 24.96 -13.03 -5.89
N THR A 389 23.84 -12.29 -5.99
CA THR A 389 22.99 -12.01 -4.84
C THR A 389 22.40 -13.33 -4.31
N PRO A 390 22.61 -13.67 -3.03
CA PRO A 390 22.11 -14.93 -2.48
C PRO A 390 20.58 -14.86 -2.40
N VAL A 391 19.93 -15.56 -3.32
CA VAL A 391 18.49 -15.84 -3.30
C VAL A 391 18.37 -17.33 -3.54
N ASP A 392 18.02 -18.06 -2.49
CA ASP A 392 17.71 -19.47 -2.58
C ASP A 392 16.22 -19.70 -2.26
N ALA A 393 15.75 -20.92 -2.50
CA ALA A 393 14.38 -21.33 -2.21
C ALA A 393 14.00 -21.22 -0.72
N CYS A 394 14.96 -20.99 0.17
CA CYS A 394 14.78 -20.85 1.62
C CYS A 394 14.76 -19.38 2.07
N THR A 395 14.86 -18.43 1.14
CA THR A 395 14.84 -17.00 1.46
C THR A 395 13.51 -16.62 2.11
N ASN A 396 13.56 -16.06 3.32
CA ASN A 396 12.36 -15.62 4.03
C ASN A 396 11.60 -14.53 3.25
N THR A 397 10.27 -14.64 3.14
CA THR A 397 9.38 -13.64 2.52
C THR A 397 9.60 -12.22 3.06
N GLN A 398 9.90 -12.04 4.35
CA GLN A 398 10.24 -10.72 4.92
C GLN A 398 11.52 -10.13 4.33
N ALA A 399 12.54 -10.95 4.02
CA ALA A 399 13.75 -10.50 3.35
C ALA A 399 13.47 -10.07 1.90
N ILE A 400 12.59 -10.80 1.21
CA ILE A 400 12.11 -10.47 -0.14
C ILE A 400 11.39 -9.11 -0.13
N ILE A 401 10.39 -8.94 0.72
CA ILE A 401 9.61 -7.70 0.84
C ILE A 401 10.52 -6.52 1.21
N LEU A 402 11.49 -6.72 2.11
CA LEU A 402 12.43 -5.67 2.51
C LEU A 402 13.25 -5.16 1.33
N ARG A 403 13.76 -6.06 0.48
CA ARG A 403 14.56 -5.66 -0.70
C ARG A 403 13.69 -4.96 -1.75
N LEU A 404 12.50 -5.50 -2.03
CA LEU A 404 11.53 -4.85 -2.92
C LEU A 404 11.15 -3.45 -2.42
N SER A 405 10.94 -3.30 -1.11
CA SER A 405 10.63 -2.01 -0.50
C SER A 405 11.80 -1.03 -0.57
N TYR A 406 13.05 -1.48 -0.53
CA TYR A 406 14.22 -0.61 -0.73
C TYR A 406 14.24 -0.03 -2.14
N HIS A 407 14.11 -0.87 -3.17
CA HIS A 407 14.09 -0.40 -4.56
C HIS A 407 12.89 0.51 -4.81
N HIS A 408 11.75 0.22 -4.19
CA HIS A 408 10.59 1.12 -4.24
C HIS A 408 10.88 2.50 -3.62
N CYS A 409 11.57 2.58 -2.48
CA CYS A 409 11.97 3.87 -1.89
C CYS A 409 12.90 4.67 -2.82
N ILE A 410 13.88 4.02 -3.45
CA ILE A 410 14.74 4.66 -4.47
C ILE A 410 13.88 5.22 -5.60
N THR A 411 12.95 4.40 -6.14
CA THR A 411 12.04 4.84 -7.20
C THR A 411 11.19 6.03 -6.77
N LEU A 412 10.63 6.05 -5.55
CA LEU A 412 9.86 7.20 -5.05
C LEU A 412 10.72 8.47 -4.96
N ILE A 413 11.91 8.38 -4.35
CA ILE A 413 12.81 9.55 -4.18
C ILE A 413 13.14 10.18 -5.53
N HIS A 414 13.55 9.36 -6.51
CA HIS A 414 13.98 9.86 -7.82
C HIS A 414 12.83 10.17 -8.79
N LYS A 415 11.65 9.59 -8.58
CA LYS A 415 10.43 9.95 -9.34
C LYS A 415 9.90 11.31 -8.94
N ALA A 416 10.05 11.71 -7.67
CA ALA A 416 9.70 13.05 -7.22
C ALA A 416 10.47 14.14 -7.99
N ARG A 417 11.75 13.91 -8.29
CA ARG A 417 12.55 14.78 -9.16
C ARG A 417 11.87 14.97 -10.53
N CYS A 418 11.49 13.87 -11.18
CA CYS A 418 10.84 13.92 -12.49
C CYS A 418 9.48 14.65 -12.46
N ARG A 419 8.72 14.52 -11.38
CA ARG A 419 7.44 15.23 -11.23
C ARG A 419 7.61 16.73 -11.14
N ILE A 420 8.62 17.19 -10.41
CA ILE A 420 8.81 18.60 -10.10
C ILE A 420 9.53 19.33 -11.25
N PHE A 421 10.45 18.64 -11.94
CA PHE A 421 11.28 19.24 -12.99
C PHE A 421 10.89 18.80 -14.42
N GLY A 422 10.16 17.69 -14.55
CA GLY A 422 9.78 17.11 -15.85
C GLY A 422 8.57 17.78 -16.53
N THR A 423 7.89 18.73 -15.88
CA THR A 423 6.84 19.54 -16.53
C THR A 423 7.41 20.50 -17.59
N ASN A 424 8.71 20.77 -17.55
CA ASN A 424 9.40 21.67 -18.48
C ASN A 424 10.19 20.95 -19.58
N LEU A 425 10.22 19.61 -19.59
CA LEU A 425 10.82 18.83 -20.67
C LEU A 425 9.87 18.82 -21.87
N SER A 426 9.86 19.94 -22.60
CA SER A 426 9.43 19.93 -24.00
C SER A 426 10.18 18.79 -24.70
N PRO A 427 9.53 17.99 -25.57
CA PRO A 427 10.21 16.92 -26.32
C PRO A 427 11.36 17.42 -27.20
N SER A 428 11.58 18.74 -27.30
CA SER A 428 12.70 19.39 -27.96
C SER A 428 13.95 19.65 -27.08
N ILE A 429 13.84 19.62 -25.74
CA ILE A 429 14.95 19.93 -24.83
C ILE A 429 15.66 18.64 -24.41
N MET A 430 16.98 18.61 -24.62
CA MET A 430 17.83 17.48 -24.23
C MET A 430 17.92 17.41 -22.70
N PRO A 431 17.78 16.22 -22.07
CA PRO A 431 18.04 16.05 -20.64
C PRO A 431 19.43 16.57 -20.27
N ASP A 432 19.55 17.25 -19.12
CA ASP A 432 20.86 17.57 -18.56
C ASP A 432 21.55 16.30 -18.00
N GLU A 433 22.83 16.40 -17.62
CA GLU A 433 23.59 15.27 -17.05
C GLU A 433 22.95 14.71 -15.75
N GLY A 434 22.38 15.57 -14.91
CA GLY A 434 21.67 15.19 -13.69
C GLY A 434 20.35 14.47 -13.97
N ASP A 435 19.62 14.84 -15.02
CA ASP A 435 18.41 14.15 -15.45
C ASP A 435 18.72 12.78 -16.06
N ALA A 436 19.78 12.70 -16.87
CA ALA A 436 20.27 11.43 -17.39
C ALA A 436 20.68 10.47 -16.25
N ALA A 437 21.42 10.98 -15.25
CA ALA A 437 21.77 10.20 -14.07
C ALA A 437 20.54 9.74 -13.27
N ASN A 438 19.55 10.63 -13.06
CA ASN A 438 18.31 10.27 -12.36
C ASN A 438 17.51 9.20 -13.10
N PHE A 439 17.42 9.29 -14.43
CA PHE A 439 16.78 8.25 -15.24
C PHE A 439 17.51 6.91 -15.15
N GLN A 440 18.85 6.91 -15.11
CA GLN A 440 19.63 5.69 -14.90
C GLN A 440 19.31 5.05 -13.55
N LEU A 441 19.27 5.82 -12.46
CA LEU A 441 18.92 5.33 -11.12
C LEU A 441 17.53 4.68 -11.10
N LEU A 442 16.54 5.32 -11.73
CA LEU A 442 15.17 4.81 -11.84
C LEU A 442 15.12 3.48 -12.62
N VAL A 443 15.85 3.39 -13.73
CA VAL A 443 15.92 2.17 -14.54
C VAL A 443 16.64 1.06 -13.79
N ASP A 444 17.78 1.34 -13.15
CA ASP A 444 18.55 0.35 -12.40
C ASP A 444 17.77 -0.22 -11.21
N ALA A 445 17.08 0.63 -10.45
CA ALA A 445 16.21 0.19 -9.36
C ALA A 445 15.03 -0.65 -9.87
N SER A 446 14.42 -0.26 -10.99
CA SER A 446 13.28 -0.97 -11.58
C SER A 446 13.70 -2.32 -12.15
N LYS A 447 14.80 -2.40 -12.90
CA LYS A 447 15.38 -3.66 -13.38
C LYS A 447 15.74 -4.58 -12.21
N SER A 448 16.38 -4.03 -11.19
CA SER A 448 16.73 -4.81 -9.99
C SER A 448 15.51 -5.36 -9.26
N THR A 449 14.39 -4.62 -9.25
CA THR A 449 13.12 -5.11 -8.71
C THR A 449 12.64 -6.34 -9.49
N LEU A 450 12.65 -6.27 -10.82
CA LEU A 450 12.14 -7.32 -11.71
C LEU A 450 13.01 -8.57 -11.67
N THR A 451 14.32 -8.44 -11.86
CA THR A 451 15.27 -9.56 -11.84
C THR A 451 15.37 -10.20 -10.46
N TYR A 452 15.31 -9.41 -9.38
CA TYR A 452 15.28 -9.96 -8.04
C TYR A 452 14.00 -10.76 -7.79
N LEU A 453 12.85 -10.20 -8.19
CA LEU A 453 11.57 -10.85 -8.00
C LEU A 453 11.56 -12.19 -8.70
N GLU A 454 11.95 -12.26 -9.97
CA GLU A 454 12.04 -13.50 -10.77
C GLU A 454 12.76 -14.63 -10.02
N LYS A 455 13.92 -14.34 -9.42
CA LYS A 455 14.68 -15.33 -8.64
C LYS A 455 14.05 -15.68 -7.30
N ALA A 456 13.30 -14.75 -6.71
CA ALA A 456 12.70 -14.89 -5.39
C ALA A 456 11.31 -15.55 -5.42
N LEU A 457 10.65 -15.64 -6.58
CA LEU A 457 9.31 -16.22 -6.73
C LEU A 457 9.14 -17.61 -6.09
N PRO A 458 10.10 -18.56 -6.22
CA PRO A 458 9.94 -19.88 -5.62
C PRO A 458 9.89 -19.89 -4.08
N ALA A 459 10.44 -18.85 -3.43
CA ALA A 459 10.50 -18.71 -1.98
C ALA A 459 9.38 -17.83 -1.40
N LEU A 460 8.57 -17.22 -2.27
CA LEU A 460 7.52 -16.29 -1.88
C LEU A 460 6.28 -17.04 -1.38
N ALA A 461 5.73 -16.59 -0.26
CA ALA A 461 4.47 -17.11 0.27
C ALA A 461 3.32 -16.89 -0.73
N HIS A 462 2.52 -17.94 -0.98
CA HIS A 462 1.50 -17.96 -2.03
C HIS A 462 0.33 -16.99 -1.78
N GLU A 463 0.12 -16.56 -0.54
CA GLU A 463 -0.90 -15.59 -0.12
C GLU A 463 -0.58 -14.14 -0.51
N CYS A 464 0.65 -13.84 -0.96
CA CYS A 464 1.12 -12.46 -1.15
C CYS A 464 0.87 -11.88 -2.56
N PHE A 465 0.07 -12.52 -3.42
CA PHE A 465 -0.11 -12.12 -4.83
C PHE A 465 -0.38 -10.61 -5.00
N TRP A 466 -1.45 -10.10 -4.39
CA TRP A 466 -1.87 -8.70 -4.49
C TRP A 466 -0.86 -7.71 -3.89
N ILE A 467 -0.08 -8.16 -2.91
CA ILE A 467 1.00 -7.37 -2.31
C ILE A 467 2.17 -7.24 -3.28
N ILE A 468 2.50 -8.35 -3.95
CA ILE A 468 3.71 -8.49 -4.74
C ILE A 468 3.53 -7.91 -6.13
N ILE A 469 2.38 -8.09 -6.78
CA ILE A 469 2.11 -7.61 -8.15
C ILE A 469 2.29 -6.09 -8.31
N PHE A 470 2.14 -5.33 -7.22
CA PHE A 470 2.41 -3.90 -7.19
C PHE A 470 3.85 -3.52 -7.56
N TYR A 471 4.85 -4.27 -7.08
CA TYR A 471 6.27 -3.96 -7.30
C TYR A 471 6.71 -4.09 -8.77
N PRO A 472 6.47 -5.21 -9.48
CA PRO A 472 6.82 -5.31 -10.89
C PRO A 472 6.02 -4.32 -11.74
N MET A 473 4.74 -4.07 -11.43
CA MET A 473 3.95 -3.07 -12.17
C MET A 473 4.51 -1.66 -12.03
N THR A 474 4.91 -1.27 -10.82
CA THR A 474 5.54 0.03 -10.58
C THR A 474 6.88 0.14 -11.29
N ALA A 475 7.68 -0.93 -11.32
CA ALA A 475 8.96 -1.00 -12.02
C ALA A 475 8.79 -0.89 -13.55
N ILE A 476 7.90 -1.70 -14.14
CA ILE A 476 7.57 -1.68 -15.58
C ILE A 476 7.08 -0.29 -15.98
N LEU A 477 6.15 0.30 -15.23
CA LEU A 477 5.62 1.63 -15.50
C LEU A 477 6.71 2.71 -15.44
N THR A 478 7.64 2.59 -14.49
CA THR A 478 8.77 3.51 -14.36
C THR A 478 9.67 3.41 -15.58
N ILE A 479 10.04 2.21 -16.01
CA ILE A 479 10.84 1.98 -17.22
C ILE A 479 10.12 2.51 -18.47
N PHE A 480 8.83 2.18 -18.63
CA PHE A 480 7.98 2.68 -19.72
C PHE A 480 7.98 4.22 -19.78
N SER A 481 7.79 4.85 -18.64
CA SER A 481 7.73 6.32 -18.56
C SER A 481 9.09 6.97 -18.83
N VAL A 482 10.20 6.36 -18.38
CA VAL A 482 11.56 6.81 -18.72
C VAL A 482 11.79 6.69 -20.22
N ALA A 483 11.40 5.56 -20.83
CA ALA A 483 11.55 5.30 -22.25
C ALA A 483 10.82 6.35 -23.10
N LEU A 484 9.60 6.74 -22.73
CA LEU A 484 8.85 7.81 -23.40
C LEU A 484 9.41 9.21 -23.14
N SER A 485 10.08 9.43 -22.01
CA SER A 485 10.65 10.75 -21.67
C SER A 485 12.03 10.97 -22.30
N ASN A 486 12.79 9.90 -22.57
CA ASN A 486 14.17 9.95 -23.05
C ASN A 486 14.30 9.47 -24.50
N THR A 487 13.42 9.95 -25.39
CA THR A 487 13.32 9.48 -26.79
C THR A 487 14.47 9.93 -27.69
N LYS A 488 15.37 10.83 -27.23
CA LYS A 488 16.38 11.46 -28.09
C LYS A 488 17.85 11.18 -27.78
N ILE A 489 18.21 10.52 -26.66
CA ILE A 489 19.64 10.43 -26.28
C ILE A 489 20.17 9.07 -25.87
N SER A 490 19.45 8.21 -25.15
CA SER A 490 20.20 7.25 -24.33
C SER A 490 20.34 5.83 -24.88
N PRO A 491 21.54 5.20 -24.81
CA PRO A 491 21.73 3.74 -24.95
C PRO A 491 20.87 2.92 -23.98
N VAL A 492 20.28 3.55 -22.95
CA VAL A 492 19.29 2.94 -22.05
C VAL A 492 18.13 2.27 -22.79
N LEU A 493 17.69 2.80 -23.95
CA LEU A 493 16.64 2.18 -24.78
C LEU A 493 17.11 0.92 -25.54
N ARG A 494 18.43 0.74 -25.77
CA ARG A 494 18.96 -0.45 -26.45
C ARG A 494 19.07 -1.66 -25.54
N ASP A 495 19.24 -1.42 -24.25
CA ASP A 495 19.44 -2.45 -23.23
C ASP A 495 18.17 -2.73 -22.40
N LEU A 496 17.02 -2.20 -22.81
CA LEU A 496 15.75 -2.72 -22.31
C LEU A 496 15.50 -4.05 -23.03
N GLU A 497 15.68 -5.15 -22.29
CA GLU A 497 14.88 -6.36 -22.52
C GLU A 497 13.45 -5.90 -22.82
N ARG A 498 12.80 -6.53 -23.81
CA ARG A 498 11.47 -6.10 -24.24
C ARG A 498 10.61 -6.06 -22.98
N LEU A 499 9.77 -5.03 -22.78
CA LEU A 499 8.91 -4.99 -21.59
C LEU A 499 8.05 -6.28 -21.48
N GLU A 500 7.80 -6.92 -22.64
CA GLU A 500 7.24 -8.26 -22.81
C GLU A 500 8.01 -9.37 -22.06
N ASP A 501 9.33 -9.31 -21.97
CA ASP A 501 10.16 -10.27 -21.23
C ASP A 501 9.77 -10.29 -19.74
N PHE A 502 9.33 -9.15 -19.20
CA PHE A 502 8.86 -9.04 -17.80
C PHE A 502 7.44 -9.57 -17.58
N VAL A 503 6.66 -9.85 -18.65
CA VAL A 503 5.38 -10.58 -18.54
C VAL A 503 5.62 -11.99 -18.00
N GLN A 504 6.76 -12.60 -18.31
CA GLN A 504 7.12 -13.92 -17.79
C GLN A 504 7.25 -13.91 -16.26
N VAL A 505 7.83 -12.84 -15.69
CA VAL A 505 7.95 -12.67 -14.23
C VAL A 505 6.56 -12.58 -13.58
N ILE A 506 5.64 -11.81 -14.17
CA ILE A 506 4.27 -11.65 -13.66
C ILE A 506 3.50 -12.98 -13.66
N ARG A 507 3.61 -13.77 -14.73
CA ARG A 507 2.95 -15.09 -14.86
C ARG A 507 3.47 -16.14 -13.89
N GLN A 508 4.70 -15.97 -13.39
CA GLN A 508 5.31 -16.90 -12.44
C GLN A 508 4.98 -16.56 -10.97
N ILE A 509 4.28 -15.45 -10.69
CA ILE A 509 3.96 -15.07 -9.31
C ILE A 509 3.06 -16.16 -8.70
N PRO A 510 3.45 -16.74 -7.55
CA PRO A 510 2.66 -17.77 -6.91
C PRO A 510 1.30 -17.24 -6.47
N ILE A 511 0.25 -18.00 -6.78
CA ILE A 511 -1.13 -17.70 -6.39
C ILE A 511 -1.65 -18.88 -5.58
N ARG A 512 -2.05 -18.61 -4.32
CA ARG A 512 -2.58 -19.63 -3.41
C ARG A 512 -3.92 -20.20 -3.88
N LYS A 513 -4.89 -19.32 -4.18
CA LYS A 513 -6.22 -19.66 -4.68
C LYS A 513 -6.35 -18.97 -6.03
N LEU A 514 -6.33 -19.74 -7.11
CA LEU A 514 -6.49 -19.20 -8.46
C LEU A 514 -7.98 -18.88 -8.67
N THR A 515 -8.43 -17.70 -8.23
CA THR A 515 -9.81 -17.28 -8.46
C THR A 515 -9.93 -16.62 -9.84
N VAL A 516 -11.17 -16.45 -10.31
CA VAL A 516 -11.45 -15.76 -11.57
C VAL A 516 -10.89 -14.32 -11.55
N ALA A 517 -10.83 -13.69 -10.37
CA ALA A 517 -10.28 -12.35 -10.20
C ALA A 517 -8.77 -12.31 -10.51
N GLU A 518 -7.95 -13.19 -9.91
CA GLU A 518 -6.50 -13.18 -10.19
C GLU A 518 -6.19 -13.53 -11.65
N ILE A 519 -6.91 -14.48 -12.25
CA ILE A 519 -6.71 -14.86 -13.67
C ILE A 519 -7.04 -13.68 -14.58
N THR A 520 -8.23 -13.08 -14.40
CA THR A 520 -8.67 -11.94 -15.22
C THR A 520 -7.72 -10.74 -15.06
N HIS A 521 -7.21 -10.53 -13.85
CA HIS A 521 -6.27 -9.46 -13.56
C HIS A 521 -4.90 -9.70 -14.21
N LEU A 522 -4.40 -10.94 -14.17
CA LEU A 522 -3.17 -11.32 -14.88
C LEU A 522 -3.28 -11.09 -16.39
N ASP A 523 -4.40 -11.52 -16.99
CA ASP A 523 -4.67 -11.31 -18.42
C ASP A 523 -4.69 -9.82 -18.76
N PHE A 524 -5.34 -8.99 -17.93
CA PHE A 524 -5.35 -7.54 -18.12
C PHE A 524 -3.96 -6.92 -18.03
N ILE A 525 -3.16 -7.30 -17.02
CA ILE A 525 -1.79 -6.81 -16.88
C ILE A 525 -0.96 -7.16 -18.11
N GLU A 526 -1.04 -8.39 -18.60
CA GLU A 526 -0.29 -8.82 -19.77
C GLU A 526 -0.64 -7.97 -20.99
N GLU A 527 -1.92 -7.75 -21.26
CA GLU A 527 -2.35 -6.88 -22.34
C GLU A 527 -1.86 -5.44 -22.18
N LEU A 528 -1.84 -4.92 -20.94
CA LEU A 528 -1.34 -3.59 -20.63
C LEU A 528 0.18 -3.47 -20.89
N VAL A 529 0.97 -4.46 -20.52
CA VAL A 529 2.43 -4.47 -20.76
C VAL A 529 2.75 -4.58 -22.25
N ILE A 530 1.99 -5.38 -23.00
CA ILE A 530 2.09 -5.46 -24.47
C ILE A 530 1.76 -4.09 -25.09
N GLU A 531 0.71 -3.44 -24.61
CA GLU A 531 0.32 -2.10 -25.08
C GLU A 531 1.39 -1.05 -24.77
N MET A 532 1.97 -1.06 -23.58
CA MET A 532 3.12 -0.21 -23.23
C MET A 532 4.31 -0.43 -24.18
N SER A 533 4.59 -1.69 -24.52
CA SER A 533 5.65 -2.05 -25.49
C SER A 533 5.38 -1.46 -26.87
N ARG A 534 4.13 -1.59 -27.36
CA ARG A 534 3.69 -1.01 -28.63
C ARG A 534 3.87 0.51 -28.67
N LEU A 535 3.51 1.20 -27.59
CA LEU A 535 3.63 2.66 -27.48
C LEU A 535 5.09 3.11 -27.49
N VAL A 536 5.99 2.41 -26.79
CA VAL A 536 7.44 2.69 -26.82
C VAL A 536 8.01 2.44 -28.22
N LEU A 537 7.61 1.36 -28.90
CA LEU A 537 8.02 1.10 -30.28
C LEU A 537 7.52 2.20 -31.23
N GLY A 538 6.29 2.66 -31.07
CA GLY A 538 5.75 3.80 -31.81
C GLY A 538 6.57 5.07 -31.66
N ALA A 539 6.97 5.39 -30.43
CA ALA A 539 7.82 6.55 -30.12
C ALA A 539 9.15 6.51 -30.88
N SER A 540 9.76 5.33 -31.02
CA SER A 540 11.04 5.16 -31.73
C SER A 540 10.95 5.32 -33.25
N GLN A 541 9.76 5.28 -33.84
CA GLN A 541 9.56 5.38 -35.29
C GLN A 541 9.21 6.80 -35.76
N GLN A 542 9.11 7.78 -34.86
CA GLN A 542 8.75 9.15 -35.22
C GLN A 542 9.86 9.91 -35.98
N PRO A 543 9.51 10.75 -36.97
CA PRO A 543 10.48 11.56 -37.71
C PRO A 543 11.20 12.55 -36.77
N GLY A 544 12.53 12.44 -36.69
CA GLY A 544 13.36 13.16 -35.72
C GLY A 544 14.05 12.25 -34.71
N TRP A 545 13.70 10.97 -34.66
CA TRP A 545 14.46 9.93 -33.98
C TRP A 545 15.76 9.64 -34.74
N LYS A 546 16.91 9.95 -34.15
CA LYS A 546 18.21 9.56 -34.70
C LYS A 546 18.76 8.39 -33.88
N PRO A 547 18.90 7.18 -34.43
CA PRO A 547 19.67 6.14 -33.77
C PRO A 547 21.14 6.58 -33.77
N VAL A 548 21.72 6.84 -32.60
CA VAL A 548 23.15 7.16 -32.50
C VAL A 548 23.94 5.88 -32.82
N GLY A 549 24.40 5.74 -34.06
CA GLY A 549 25.39 4.72 -34.42
C GLY A 549 26.66 4.95 -33.61
N TRP A 550 27.21 3.89 -33.03
CA TRP A 550 28.56 3.92 -32.49
C TRP A 550 29.52 4.23 -33.64
N MET A 551 30.22 5.36 -33.57
CA MET A 551 31.51 5.49 -34.23
C MET A 551 32.56 5.30 -33.15
N SER A 552 33.31 4.22 -33.34
CA SER A 552 34.44 3.73 -32.56
C SER A 552 35.35 4.84 -32.06
N LEU A 553 35.69 4.81 -30.76
CA LEU A 553 36.99 5.16 -30.21
C LEU A 553 37.19 4.47 -28.87
#